data_AF-A0A952NRG9-F1
#
_entry.id   AF-A0A952NRG9-F1
#
_cell.length_a   1.000
_cell.length_b   1.000
_cell.length_c   1.000
_cell.angle_alpha   90.00
_cell.angle_beta   90.00
_cell.angle_gamma   90.00
#
_symmetry.space_group_name_H-M   'P 1'
#
loop_
_entity.id
_entity.type
_entity.pdbx_description
1 polymer ?
#
loop_
_entity_poly.entity_id
_entity_poly.type
_entity_poly.pdbx_seq_one_letter_code
_entity_poly.pdbx_strand_id
1 'polypeptide(L)'
;MSEETAKPFGKDLLDQASREKLPPLNSNEELGLMAQALVKFFTPDSNWTWYASEFDGDDTFFGLVAGLDVELGYFLLSELQSVRGPLGLPVERDIHYQPKTLKDLLAHHGKHFEDE
;
A
#
# COMPACT_ATOMS: atom_id res chain seq x y z
N MET A 1 8.76 21.03 21.54
CA MET A 1 7.74 21.06 20.48
C MET A 1 7.54 19.62 20.06
N SER A 2 6.64 18.91 20.73
CA SER A 2 6.29 17.54 20.38
C SER A 2 5.62 17.57 19.02
N GLU A 3 6.24 16.97 18.00
CA GLU A 3 5.55 16.62 16.76
C GLU A 3 4.36 15.73 17.14
N GLU A 4 3.17 16.31 17.13
CA GLU A 4 1.95 15.53 17.12
C GLU A 4 2.02 14.70 15.83
N THR A 5 2.33 13.42 15.96
CA THR A 5 2.46 12.52 14.81
C THR A 5 1.12 12.52 14.09
N ALA A 6 1.13 13.00 12.84
CA ALA A 6 -0.08 13.11 12.05
C ALA A 6 -0.76 11.74 11.98
N LYS A 7 -2.07 11.72 12.19
CA LYS A 7 -2.84 10.48 12.21
C LYS A 7 -2.71 9.80 10.84
N PRO A 8 -2.40 8.50 10.76
CA PRO A 8 -2.08 7.85 9.50
C PRO A 8 -3.33 7.50 8.67
N PHE A 9 -4.34 8.37 8.61
CA PHE A 9 -5.61 8.12 7.90
C PHE A 9 -6.26 9.41 7.39
N GLY A 10 -7.26 9.28 6.52
CA GLY A 10 -7.95 10.42 5.91
C GLY A 10 -6.97 11.32 5.14
N LYS A 11 -7.10 12.64 5.25
CA LYS A 11 -6.22 13.59 4.54
C LYS A 11 -4.72 13.40 4.85
N ASP A 12 -4.40 12.82 6.01
CA ASP A 12 -3.04 12.62 6.52
C ASP A 12 -2.54 11.17 6.27
N LEU A 13 -3.26 10.38 5.46
CA LEU A 13 -2.96 8.97 5.15
C LEU A 13 -1.54 8.75 4.59
N LEU A 14 -1.08 9.65 3.71
CA LEU A 14 0.27 9.60 3.11
C LEU A 14 1.07 10.85 3.50
N ASP A 15 1.98 10.70 4.46
CA ASP A 15 2.87 11.77 4.90
C ASP A 15 3.98 12.07 3.89
N GLN A 16 4.64 13.22 4.09
CA GLN A 16 5.73 13.68 3.23
C GLN A 16 6.89 12.67 3.15
N ALA A 17 7.27 12.06 4.27
CA ALA A 17 8.33 11.06 4.30
C ALA A 17 7.99 9.81 3.46
N SER A 18 6.71 9.40 3.44
CA SER A 18 6.25 8.30 2.59
C SER A 18 6.20 8.67 1.12
N ARG A 19 5.86 9.93 0.79
CA ARG A 19 5.93 10.45 -0.58
C ARG A 19 7.35 10.43 -1.12
N GLU A 20 8.31 10.90 -0.33
CA GLU A 20 9.71 11.05 -0.76
C GLU A 20 10.44 9.72 -0.99
N LYS A 21 10.03 8.65 -0.30
CA LYS A 21 10.62 7.32 -0.52
C LYS A 21 10.01 6.58 -1.71
N LEU A 22 8.80 6.95 -2.16
CA LEU A 22 8.13 6.25 -3.26
C LEU A 22 8.73 6.68 -4.60
N PRO A 23 9.28 5.74 -5.39
CA PRO A 23 9.80 6.06 -6.72
C PRO A 23 8.65 6.39 -7.70
N PRO A 24 8.94 7.14 -8.79
CA PRO A 24 7.95 7.49 -9.79
C PRO A 24 7.42 6.26 -10.52
N LEU A 25 6.19 6.33 -11.06
CA LEU A 25 5.59 5.23 -11.82
C LEU A 25 6.50 4.76 -12.98
N ASN A 26 6.56 3.45 -13.20
CA ASN A 26 7.33 2.76 -14.23
C ASN A 26 8.86 2.84 -14.07
N SER A 27 9.37 3.33 -12.95
CA SER A 27 10.82 3.36 -12.69
C SER A 27 11.39 2.01 -12.25
N ASN A 28 10.53 1.11 -11.78
CA ASN A 28 10.90 -0.23 -11.32
C ASN A 28 10.62 -1.34 -12.32
N GLU A 29 10.31 -1.04 -13.59
CA GLU A 29 9.95 -2.05 -14.60
C GLU A 29 11.02 -3.15 -14.74
N GLU A 30 12.31 -2.77 -14.73
CA GLU A 30 13.43 -3.73 -14.83
C GLU A 30 13.57 -4.63 -13.59
N LEU A 31 13.05 -4.21 -12.43
CA LEU A 31 13.05 -5.01 -11.20
C LEU A 31 11.90 -6.03 -11.18
N GLY A 32 10.81 -5.76 -11.88
CA GLY A 32 9.61 -6.60 -11.88
C GLY A 32 9.14 -6.95 -10.45
N LEU A 33 8.95 -8.23 -10.16
CA LEU A 33 8.51 -8.70 -8.83
C LEU A 33 9.55 -8.50 -7.71
N MET A 34 10.79 -8.13 -8.03
CA MET A 34 11.81 -7.75 -7.04
C MET A 34 11.64 -6.31 -6.55
N ALA A 35 10.82 -5.49 -7.22
CA ALA A 35 10.48 -4.16 -6.73
C ALA A 35 9.92 -4.23 -5.30
N GLN A 36 10.31 -3.29 -4.46
CA GLN A 36 9.84 -3.24 -3.08
C GLN A 36 8.55 -2.44 -2.98
N ALA A 37 7.59 -2.93 -2.21
CA ALA A 37 6.50 -2.11 -1.72
C ALA A 37 6.93 -1.42 -0.42
N LEU A 38 6.94 -0.09 -0.45
CA LEU A 38 7.54 0.77 0.57
C LEU A 38 6.52 1.29 1.58
N VAL A 39 5.24 1.31 1.21
CA VAL A 39 4.14 1.77 2.07
C VAL A 39 3.03 0.72 2.06
N LYS A 40 2.41 0.53 3.22
CA LYS A 40 1.27 -0.37 3.39
C LYS A 40 0.09 0.41 3.96
N PHE A 41 -1.08 0.18 3.38
CA PHE A 41 -2.38 0.66 3.84
C PHE A 41 -3.29 -0.52 4.14
N PHE A 42 -4.22 -0.37 5.07
CA PHE A 42 -5.16 -1.43 5.43
C PHE A 42 -6.45 -0.87 6.02
N THR A 43 -7.54 -1.62 5.90
CA THR A 43 -8.75 -1.38 6.67
C THR A 43 -8.64 -2.07 8.04
N PRO A 44 -8.85 -1.38 9.17
CA PRO A 44 -8.77 -2.00 10.51
C PRO A 44 -9.91 -3.00 10.80
N ASP A 45 -11.01 -2.89 10.08
CA ASP A 45 -12.26 -3.62 10.26
C ASP A 45 -12.62 -4.54 9.07
N SER A 46 -11.68 -4.77 8.16
CA SER A 46 -11.87 -5.69 7.02
C SER A 46 -10.53 -6.28 6.55
N ASN A 47 -10.56 -7.19 5.58
CA ASN A 47 -9.35 -7.88 5.08
C ASN A 47 -8.66 -7.18 3.90
N TRP A 48 -9.02 -5.93 3.58
CA TRP A 48 -8.37 -5.20 2.50
C TRP A 48 -7.03 -4.61 2.94
N THR A 49 -6.00 -4.83 2.13
CA THR A 49 -4.65 -4.30 2.28
C THR A 49 -4.09 -3.85 0.93
N TRP A 50 -3.44 -2.70 0.91
CA TRP A 50 -2.75 -2.15 -0.27
C TRP A 50 -1.28 -1.94 0.06
N TYR A 51 -0.41 -2.20 -0.91
CA TYR A 51 1.03 -2.06 -0.78
C TYR A 51 1.53 -1.22 -1.95
N ALA A 52 1.96 0.02 -1.70
CA ALA A 52 2.47 0.91 -2.74
C ALA A 52 3.96 0.66 -2.98
N SER A 53 4.31 0.41 -4.25
CA SER A 53 5.69 0.30 -4.73
C SER A 53 6.13 1.57 -5.44
N GLU A 54 5.25 2.19 -6.23
CA GLU A 54 5.51 3.43 -6.95
C GLU A 54 4.36 4.42 -6.79
N PHE A 55 4.63 5.70 -7.04
CA PHE A 55 3.66 6.78 -6.91
C PHE A 55 3.93 7.89 -7.93
N ASP A 56 2.88 8.50 -8.49
CA ASP A 56 3.03 9.63 -9.42
C ASP A 56 3.41 10.96 -8.74
N GLY A 57 3.32 11.01 -7.41
CA GLY A 57 3.56 12.21 -6.60
C GLY A 57 2.30 12.95 -6.17
N ASP A 58 1.14 12.58 -6.72
CA ASP A 58 -0.15 13.26 -6.53
C ASP A 58 -1.21 12.32 -5.96
N ASP A 59 -1.67 11.34 -6.76
CA ASP A 59 -2.83 10.50 -6.44
C ASP A 59 -2.66 9.02 -6.80
N THR A 60 -1.92 8.68 -7.86
CA THR A 60 -1.90 7.30 -8.38
C THR A 60 -0.72 6.51 -7.85
N PHE A 61 -1.01 5.38 -7.20
CA PHE A 61 -0.01 4.37 -6.84
C PHE A 61 0.00 3.22 -7.85
N PHE A 62 1.14 2.54 -7.94
CA PHE A 62 1.23 1.17 -8.43
C PHE A 62 1.73 0.25 -7.32
N GLY A 63 1.17 -0.96 -7.23
CA GLY A 63 1.65 -1.98 -6.32
C GLY A 63 0.67 -3.14 -6.15
N LEU A 64 0.67 -3.77 -4.98
CA LEU A 64 -0.14 -4.95 -4.69
C LEU A 64 -1.42 -4.59 -3.94
N VAL A 65 -2.55 -5.11 -4.41
CA VAL A 65 -3.85 -5.05 -3.75
C VAL A 65 -4.22 -6.46 -3.29
N ALA A 66 -4.51 -6.61 -2.00
CA ALA A 66 -4.96 -7.86 -1.39
C ALA A 66 -6.32 -7.62 -0.74
N GLY A 67 -7.35 -8.28 -1.26
CA GLY A 67 -8.72 -8.17 -0.76
C GLY A 67 -9.52 -9.42 -1.07
N LEU A 68 -10.43 -9.33 -2.04
CA LEU A 68 -11.14 -10.50 -2.57
C LEU A 68 -10.19 -11.39 -3.41
N ASP A 69 -9.40 -10.74 -4.25
CA ASP A 69 -8.30 -11.33 -5.02
C ASP A 69 -6.98 -10.68 -4.61
N VAL A 70 -5.87 -11.25 -5.09
CA VAL A 70 -4.52 -10.69 -4.91
C VAL A 70 -3.97 -10.32 -6.29
N GLU A 71 -3.77 -9.03 -6.53
CA GLU A 71 -3.36 -8.52 -7.84
C GLU A 71 -2.32 -7.41 -7.74
N LEU A 72 -1.55 -7.24 -8.82
CA LEU A 72 -0.73 -6.06 -9.04
C LEU A 72 -1.51 -5.08 -9.91
N GLY A 73 -1.59 -3.82 -9.49
CA GLY A 73 -2.38 -2.83 -10.20
C GLY A 73 -2.23 -1.43 -9.64
N TYR A 74 -2.98 -0.52 -10.25
CA TYR A 74 -3.04 0.88 -9.84
C TYR A 74 -4.18 1.09 -8.85
N PHE A 75 -3.98 2.00 -7.90
CA PHE A 75 -5.01 2.44 -6.96
C PHE A 75 -4.77 3.89 -6.54
N LEU A 76 -5.83 4.59 -6.14
CA LEU A 76 -5.79 6.04 -5.91
C LEU A 76 -5.72 6.37 -4.41
N LEU A 77 -4.89 7.36 -4.05
CA LEU A 77 -4.83 7.91 -2.70
C LEU A 77 -6.19 8.48 -2.29
N SER A 78 -6.82 9.27 -3.16
CA SER A 78 -8.12 9.88 -2.96
C SER A 78 -9.23 8.86 -2.66
N GLU A 79 -9.19 7.70 -3.33
CA GLU A 79 -10.08 6.57 -3.04
C GLU A 79 -9.79 5.98 -1.66
N LEU A 80 -8.53 5.65 -1.35
CA LEU A 80 -8.16 5.12 -0.03
C LEU A 80 -8.57 6.06 1.12
N GLN A 81 -8.47 7.37 0.94
CA GLN A 81 -8.91 8.37 1.92
C GLN A 81 -10.43 8.36 2.14
N SER A 82 -11.20 7.95 1.13
CA SER A 82 -12.66 7.92 1.12
C SER A 82 -13.24 6.57 1.53
N VAL A 83 -12.51 5.47 1.32
CA VAL A 83 -12.93 4.11 1.69
C VAL A 83 -13.24 4.01 3.18
N ARG A 84 -14.33 3.33 3.50
CA ARG A 84 -14.73 2.96 4.86
C ARG A 84 -15.02 1.47 4.91
N GLY A 85 -14.50 0.78 5.92
CA GLY A 85 -14.81 -0.62 6.14
C GLY A 85 -16.21 -0.85 6.71
N PRO A 86 -16.57 -2.12 7.00
CA PRO A 86 -17.92 -2.50 7.44
C PRO A 86 -18.39 -1.84 8.74
N LEU A 87 -17.47 -1.43 9.62
CA LEU A 87 -17.78 -0.71 10.86
C LEU A 87 -17.64 0.81 10.70
N GLY A 88 -17.40 1.29 9.48
CA GLY A 88 -17.22 2.71 9.18
C GLY A 88 -15.82 3.23 9.51
N LEU A 89 -14.82 2.37 9.76
CA LEU A 89 -13.46 2.81 10.03
C LEU A 89 -12.75 3.21 8.72
N PRO A 90 -11.91 4.27 8.74
CA PRO A 90 -11.13 4.66 7.57
C PRO A 90 -9.98 3.69 7.31
N VAL A 91 -9.45 3.72 6.10
CA VAL A 91 -8.14 3.10 5.79
C VAL A 91 -7.06 3.81 6.60
N GLU A 92 -6.12 3.01 7.13
CA GLU A 92 -4.94 3.47 7.85
C GLU A 92 -3.66 3.08 7.12
N ARG A 93 -2.61 3.90 7.25
CA ARG A 93 -1.23 3.55 6.88
C ARG A 93 -0.54 2.89 8.05
N ASP A 94 0.11 1.76 7.78
CA ASP A 94 0.85 1.01 8.78
C ASP A 94 2.23 1.65 9.02
N ILE A 95 2.37 2.37 10.14
CA ILE A 95 3.60 3.09 10.51
C ILE A 95 4.74 2.18 10.96
N HIS A 96 4.47 0.89 11.21
CA HIS A 96 5.47 -0.10 11.62
C HIS A 96 5.84 -1.06 10.49
N TYR A 97 5.23 -0.90 9.32
CA TYR A 97 5.48 -1.74 8.16
C TYR A 97 6.94 -1.67 7.70
N GLN A 98 7.53 -2.84 7.49
CA GLN A 98 8.86 -3.00 6.91
C GLN A 98 8.72 -3.39 5.44
N PRO A 99 9.39 -2.68 4.50
CA PRO A 99 9.30 -2.97 3.08
C PRO A 99 9.63 -4.42 2.73
N LYS A 100 8.87 -4.97 1.78
CA LYS A 100 9.03 -6.32 1.22
C LYS A 100 8.94 -6.26 -0.30
N THR A 101 9.50 -7.26 -0.98
CA THR A 101 9.36 -7.37 -2.43
C THR A 101 7.91 -7.70 -2.80
N LEU A 102 7.47 -7.29 -3.99
CA LEU A 102 6.16 -7.68 -4.51
C LEU A 102 6.03 -9.21 -4.61
N LYS A 103 7.12 -9.93 -4.92
CA LYS A 103 7.19 -11.40 -4.88
C LYS A 103 6.84 -11.95 -3.50
N ASP A 104 7.46 -11.45 -2.44
CA ASP A 104 7.22 -11.95 -1.08
C ASP A 104 5.80 -11.66 -0.62
N LEU A 105 5.24 -10.52 -1.02
CA LEU A 105 3.86 -10.14 -0.70
C LEU A 105 2.84 -11.01 -1.46
N LEU A 106 3.08 -11.31 -2.74
CA LEU A 106 2.27 -12.26 -3.50
C LEU A 106 2.30 -13.65 -2.85
N ALA A 107 3.48 -14.15 -2.48
CA ALA A 107 3.60 -15.43 -1.80
C ALA A 107 2.88 -15.45 -0.43
N HIS A 108 2.94 -14.33 0.30
CA HIS A 108 2.27 -14.17 1.59
C HIS A 108 0.73 -14.18 1.47
N HIS A 109 0.18 -13.45 0.51
CA HIS A 109 -1.28 -13.29 0.37
C HIS A 109 -1.93 -14.35 -0.51
N GLY A 110 -1.21 -14.90 -1.48
CA GLY A 110 -1.77 -15.77 -2.51
C GLY A 110 -2.06 -17.22 -2.12
N LYS A 111 -1.57 -17.72 -0.96
CA LYS A 111 -1.62 -19.13 -0.51
C LYS A 111 -1.44 -20.22 -1.61
N HIS A 112 -0.27 -20.89 -1.52
CA HIS A 112 0.08 -22.16 -2.17
C HIS A 112 0.04 -22.16 -3.71
N PHE A 113 1.16 -21.80 -4.33
CA PHE A 113 1.62 -22.60 -5.46
C PHE A 113 1.98 -23.97 -4.86
N GLU A 114 1.05 -24.93 -4.86
CA GLU A 114 1.44 -26.32 -4.72
C GLU A 114 2.40 -26.60 -5.89
N ASP A 115 3.65 -26.92 -5.57
CA ASP A 115 4.60 -27.48 -6.52
C ASP A 115 3.96 -28.74 -7.13
N GLU A 116 3.48 -28.64 -8.38
CA GLU A 116 3.27 -29.80 -9.27
C GLU A 116 4.56 -30.12 -10.04
#